data_AF-A0A6B2CQP1-F1
#
_entry.id   AF-A0A6B2CQP1-F1
#
_cell.length_a   1.000
_cell.length_b   1.000
_cell.length_c   1.000
_cell.angle_alpha   90.00
_cell.angle_beta   90.00
_cell.angle_gamma   90.00
#
_symmetry.space_group_name_H-M   'P 1'
#
loop_
_entity.id
_entity.type
_entity.pdbx_description
1 polymer ?
#
loop_
_entity_poly.entity_id
_entity_poly.type
_entity_poly.pdbx_seq_one_letter_code
_entity_poly.pdbx_strand_id
1 'polypeptide(L)'
;MREYILSRRGWRDLNYGEDNELLARVGFDYNLPIVHKRPVKIAGRGLRRDVRYFQGTINFMKRTLANAVSLIRSFGLKLVDLINYYNKWLLMPLFTAYIIASFQGIYRYDKLLNNYEFNLYNMLKKSRDPVKEIKADESYVLFEMPYKTAYRIGISWINRRLRAIGLRPYMCRRLDCKDSIGSCEGSIIGVKSLSAIDAINDYLRFNLFEPSSCKPLEEVEAYSLNAS
;
A
#
# COMPACT_ATOMS: atom_id res chain seq x y z
N MET A 1 14.59 -9.73 17.50
CA MET A 1 13.57 -9.70 16.43
C MET A 1 12.85 -11.04 16.26
N ARG A 2 13.56 -12.15 15.98
CA ARG A 2 12.95 -13.50 15.86
C ARG A 2 12.05 -13.88 17.04
N GLU A 3 12.57 -13.83 18.26
CA GLU A 3 11.80 -14.15 19.48
C GLU A 3 10.57 -13.26 19.68
N TYR A 4 10.66 -11.99 19.27
CA TYR A 4 9.54 -11.05 19.34
C TYR A 4 8.41 -11.39 18.34
N ILE A 5 8.77 -11.88 17.14
CA ILE A 5 7.78 -12.36 16.17
C ILE A 5 7.13 -13.66 16.70
N LEU A 6 7.94 -14.60 17.17
CA LEU A 6 7.46 -15.89 17.69
C LEU A 6 6.55 -15.72 18.92
N SER A 7 6.82 -14.73 19.78
CA SER A 7 5.99 -14.47 20.97
C SER A 7 4.56 -14.01 20.65
N ARG A 8 4.30 -13.47 19.45
CA ARG A 8 2.94 -13.09 19.00
C ARG A 8 2.05 -14.28 18.60
N ARG A 9 2.59 -15.52 18.71
CA ARG A 9 1.97 -16.85 18.52
C ARG A 9 1.16 -16.97 17.22
N GLY A 10 0.43 -18.07 17.01
CA GLY A 10 -0.59 -18.23 15.96
C GLY A 10 -0.14 -18.02 14.52
N TRP A 11 1.15 -18.22 14.23
CA TRP A 11 1.69 -18.35 12.87
C TRP A 11 1.28 -19.72 12.34
N ARG A 12 0.54 -19.76 11.22
CA ARG A 12 -0.09 -20.99 10.75
C ARG A 12 0.57 -21.60 9.52
N ASP A 13 1.21 -20.82 8.63
CA ASP A 13 2.09 -21.25 7.52
C ASP A 13 2.64 -20.03 6.75
N LEU A 14 3.78 -20.16 6.05
CA LEU A 14 4.35 -19.13 5.17
C LEU A 14 3.52 -19.00 3.88
N ASN A 15 2.73 -17.92 3.77
CA ASN A 15 1.76 -17.73 2.68
C ASN A 15 2.10 -16.56 1.76
N TYR A 16 1.57 -16.56 0.55
CA TYR A 16 1.73 -15.42 -0.37
C TYR A 16 0.98 -14.19 0.20
N GLY A 17 1.72 -13.13 0.50
CA GLY A 17 1.21 -11.91 1.17
C GLY A 17 1.31 -11.92 2.70
N GLU A 18 1.99 -12.91 3.29
CA GLU A 18 2.22 -12.99 4.75
C GLU A 18 2.94 -11.76 5.31
N ASP A 19 3.78 -11.10 4.50
CA ASP A 19 4.41 -9.85 4.90
C ASP A 19 3.38 -8.84 5.43
N ASN A 20 2.24 -8.68 4.75
CA ASN A 20 1.19 -7.76 5.18
C ASN A 20 0.49 -8.22 6.46
N GLU A 21 0.27 -9.52 6.65
CA GLU A 21 -0.25 -10.06 7.92
C GLU A 21 0.74 -9.80 9.06
N LEU A 22 2.02 -10.07 8.82
CA LEU A 22 3.12 -9.87 9.77
C LEU A 22 3.20 -8.40 10.20
N LEU A 23 3.19 -7.47 9.24
CA LEU A 23 3.20 -6.03 9.54
C LEU A 23 1.97 -5.64 10.39
N ALA A 24 0.79 -6.16 10.05
CA ALA A 24 -0.46 -5.80 10.73
C ALA A 24 -0.53 -6.36 12.15
N ARG A 25 0.02 -7.56 12.35
CA ARG A 25 -0.01 -8.29 13.62
C ARG A 25 1.07 -7.86 14.59
N VAL A 26 2.32 -7.79 14.12
CA VAL A 26 3.49 -7.49 14.95
C VAL A 26 3.65 -5.99 15.12
N GLY A 27 3.43 -5.23 14.04
CA GLY A 27 3.66 -3.80 13.99
C GLY A 27 5.13 -3.43 14.17
N PHE A 28 5.39 -2.12 14.14
CA PHE A 28 6.71 -1.52 14.39
C PHE A 28 6.56 -0.43 15.43
N ASP A 29 7.62 -0.06 16.12
CA ASP A 29 7.57 1.00 17.13
C ASP A 29 7.61 2.39 16.51
N TYR A 30 8.33 2.53 15.40
CA TYR A 30 8.43 3.75 14.62
C TYR A 30 8.54 3.44 13.12
N ASN A 31 8.21 4.43 12.30
CA ASN A 31 8.39 4.39 10.85
C ASN A 31 9.17 5.65 10.40
N LEU A 32 10.08 5.48 9.44
CA LEU A 32 10.79 6.60 8.82
C LEU A 32 10.41 6.62 7.34
N PRO A 33 9.65 7.63 6.87
CA PRO A 33 9.17 7.69 5.49
C PRO A 33 10.29 8.11 4.53
N ILE A 34 11.23 7.21 4.28
CA ILE A 34 12.37 7.41 3.38
C ILE A 34 12.31 6.45 2.19
N VAL A 35 12.71 6.94 1.02
CA VAL A 35 12.87 6.12 -0.17
C VAL A 35 14.14 5.27 -0.02
N HIS A 36 13.95 3.99 0.33
CA HIS A 36 15.04 3.06 0.63
C HIS A 36 15.13 1.90 -0.37
N LYS A 37 14.28 1.87 -1.41
CA LYS A 37 14.25 0.82 -2.42
C LYS A 37 14.40 1.42 -3.81
N ARG A 38 15.32 0.86 -4.59
CA ARG A 38 15.48 1.16 -6.01
C ARG A 38 15.19 -0.11 -6.82
N PRO A 39 14.24 -0.10 -7.77
CA PRO A 39 14.00 -1.26 -8.60
C PRO A 39 15.20 -1.50 -9.52
N VAL A 40 15.81 -2.69 -9.43
CA VAL A 40 17.06 -3.02 -10.14
C VAL A 40 16.83 -3.36 -11.63
N LYS A 41 15.62 -3.77 -12.04
CA LYS A 41 15.21 -4.03 -13.44
C LYS A 41 13.69 -4.27 -13.53
N ILE A 42 13.02 -3.68 -14.51
CA ILE A 42 11.58 -3.90 -14.82
C ILE A 42 11.40 -5.22 -15.58
N ALA A 43 11.83 -6.34 -15.01
CA ALA A 43 11.52 -7.64 -15.60
C ALA A 43 10.14 -8.09 -15.08
N GLY A 44 9.07 -7.52 -15.66
CA GLY A 44 7.66 -7.87 -15.42
C GLY A 44 7.19 -7.73 -13.96
N ARG A 45 6.23 -6.84 -13.69
CA ARG A 45 5.54 -6.84 -12.40
C ARG A 45 4.53 -8.01 -12.34
N GLY A 46 4.37 -8.59 -11.16
CA GLY A 46 3.32 -9.59 -10.87
C GLY A 46 3.39 -10.88 -11.68
N LEU A 47 2.23 -11.37 -12.15
CA LEU A 47 2.04 -12.67 -12.82
C LEU A 47 3.05 -12.96 -13.93
N ARG A 48 3.48 -11.95 -14.71
CA ARG A 48 4.46 -12.11 -15.81
C ARG A 48 5.84 -12.56 -15.33
N ARG A 49 6.22 -12.21 -14.10
CA ARG A 49 7.47 -12.68 -13.48
C ARG A 49 7.38 -14.17 -13.14
N ASP A 50 6.19 -14.58 -12.71
CA ASP A 50 5.92 -15.93 -12.24
C ASP A 50 5.66 -16.90 -13.38
N VAL A 51 5.17 -16.44 -14.55
CA VAL A 51 5.00 -17.27 -15.78
C VAL A 51 6.26 -18.09 -16.09
N ARG A 52 7.45 -17.56 -15.80
CA ARG A 52 8.74 -18.25 -16.01
C ARG A 52 8.95 -19.49 -15.14
N TYR A 53 8.20 -19.65 -14.07
CA TYR A 53 8.31 -20.77 -13.12
C TYR A 53 7.21 -21.82 -13.30
N PHE A 54 6.39 -21.73 -14.34
CA PHE A 54 5.29 -22.68 -14.54
C PHE A 54 5.47 -23.52 -15.80
N GLN A 55 5.47 -24.84 -15.62
CA GLN A 55 5.25 -25.81 -16.69
C GLN A 55 3.79 -26.31 -16.60
N GLY A 56 2.99 -25.98 -17.61
CA GLY A 56 1.60 -26.46 -17.75
C GLY A 56 0.50 -25.56 -17.14
N THR A 57 -0.65 -25.52 -17.82
CA THR A 57 -1.81 -24.67 -17.50
C THR A 57 -2.48 -25.03 -16.18
N ILE A 58 -2.57 -26.31 -15.82
CA ILE A 58 -3.22 -26.78 -14.60
C ILE A 58 -2.47 -26.33 -13.34
N ASN A 59 -1.14 -26.52 -13.33
CA ASN A 59 -0.30 -26.12 -12.20
C ASN A 59 -0.32 -24.60 -11.99
N PHE A 60 -0.32 -23.85 -13.10
CA PHE A 60 -0.50 -22.41 -13.09
C PHE A 60 -1.83 -21.99 -12.47
N MET A 61 -2.95 -22.60 -12.88
CA MET A 61 -4.28 -22.27 -12.34
C MET A 61 -4.40 -22.62 -10.85
N LYS A 62 -3.93 -23.80 -10.43
CA LYS A 62 -3.93 -24.20 -9.00
C LYS A 62 -3.16 -23.22 -8.13
N ARG A 63 -1.95 -22.83 -8.55
CA ARG A 63 -1.10 -21.89 -7.82
C ARG A 63 -1.66 -20.47 -7.83
N THR A 64 -2.27 -20.04 -8.93
CA THR A 64 -2.95 -18.74 -9.02
C THR A 64 -4.11 -18.66 -8.04
N LEU A 65 -4.94 -19.71 -7.96
CA LEU A 65 -6.02 -19.79 -6.97
C LEU A 65 -5.47 -19.80 -5.54
N ALA A 66 -4.45 -20.61 -5.25
CA ALA A 66 -3.81 -20.64 -3.92
C ALA A 66 -3.25 -19.28 -3.51
N ASN A 67 -2.60 -18.57 -4.43
CA ASN A 67 -2.09 -17.21 -4.20
C ASN A 67 -3.24 -16.22 -3.97
N ALA A 68 -4.33 -16.31 -4.74
CA ALA A 68 -5.50 -15.45 -4.56
C ALA A 68 -6.15 -15.67 -3.18
N VAL A 69 -6.34 -16.93 -2.77
CA VAL A 69 -6.84 -17.28 -1.42
C VAL A 69 -5.90 -16.71 -0.35
N SER A 70 -4.59 -16.91 -0.51
CA SER A 70 -3.57 -16.42 0.43
C SER A 70 -3.59 -14.90 0.54
N LEU A 71 -3.70 -14.17 -0.58
CA LEU A 71 -3.80 -12.70 -0.60
C LEU A 71 -5.05 -12.21 0.12
N ILE A 72 -6.22 -12.80 -0.17
CA ILE A 72 -7.48 -12.41 0.47
C ILE A 72 -7.38 -12.56 1.99
N ARG A 73 -6.82 -13.69 2.45
CA ARG A 73 -6.65 -13.98 3.87
C ARG A 73 -5.65 -13.03 4.53
N SER A 74 -4.48 -12.86 3.92
CA SER A 74 -3.37 -12.08 4.50
C SER A 74 -3.64 -10.58 4.48
N PHE A 75 -4.31 -10.06 3.45
CA PHE A 75 -4.74 -8.66 3.41
C PHE A 75 -6.01 -8.42 4.23
N GLY A 76 -6.66 -9.45 4.75
CA GLY A 76 -7.87 -9.29 5.55
C GLY A 76 -9.06 -8.74 4.75
N LEU A 77 -9.13 -9.00 3.44
CA LEU A 77 -10.08 -8.35 2.53
C LEU A 77 -11.53 -8.73 2.84
N LYS A 78 -12.43 -7.78 2.69
CA LYS A 78 -13.88 -8.00 2.63
C LYS A 78 -14.30 -8.20 1.17
N LEU A 79 -15.49 -8.76 0.95
CA LEU A 79 -16.07 -8.88 -0.38
C LEU A 79 -16.13 -7.53 -1.13
N VAL A 80 -16.48 -6.47 -0.40
CA VAL A 80 -16.51 -5.09 -0.93
C VAL A 80 -15.13 -4.58 -1.35
N ASP A 81 -14.04 -5.07 -0.75
CA ASP A 81 -12.69 -4.69 -1.15
C ASP A 81 -12.31 -5.33 -2.49
N LEU A 82 -12.79 -6.54 -2.78
CA LEU A 82 -12.59 -7.18 -4.08
C LEU A 82 -13.20 -6.33 -5.21
N ILE A 83 -14.43 -5.86 -5.00
CA ILE A 83 -15.14 -5.00 -5.95
C ILE A 83 -14.41 -3.66 -6.14
N ASN A 84 -13.86 -3.10 -5.05
CA ASN A 84 -13.22 -1.78 -5.08
C ASN A 84 -11.82 -1.76 -5.68
N TYR A 85 -11.07 -2.85 -5.57
CA TYR A 85 -9.67 -2.92 -6.00
C TYR A 85 -9.44 -3.65 -7.30
N TYR A 86 -10.33 -4.57 -7.70
CA TYR A 86 -10.10 -5.43 -8.86
C TYR A 86 -11.09 -5.15 -9.99
N ASN A 87 -10.60 -5.28 -11.23
CA ASN A 87 -11.42 -5.16 -12.42
C ASN A 87 -12.51 -6.25 -12.44
N LYS A 88 -13.70 -5.92 -12.96
CA LYS A 88 -14.86 -6.83 -13.12
C LYS A 88 -14.49 -8.21 -13.68
N TRP A 89 -13.59 -8.26 -14.67
CA TRP A 89 -13.14 -9.52 -15.28
C TRP A 89 -12.39 -10.47 -14.34
N LEU A 90 -11.73 -9.93 -13.31
CA LEU A 90 -11.03 -10.71 -12.29
C LEU A 90 -11.94 -11.06 -11.10
N LEU A 91 -13.13 -10.48 -11.00
CA LEU A 91 -14.00 -10.69 -9.83
C LEU A 91 -14.49 -12.13 -9.72
N MET A 92 -14.92 -12.76 -10.81
CA MET A 92 -15.41 -14.15 -10.81
C MET A 92 -14.42 -15.15 -10.16
N PRO A 93 -13.15 -15.26 -10.62
CA PRO A 93 -12.19 -16.14 -9.96
C PRO A 93 -11.84 -15.69 -8.52
N LEU A 94 -11.87 -14.39 -8.23
CA LEU A 94 -11.63 -13.86 -6.89
C LEU A 94 -12.79 -14.17 -5.92
N PHE A 95 -14.04 -14.24 -6.39
CA PHE A 95 -15.19 -14.64 -5.58
C PHE A 95 -15.06 -16.10 -5.12
N THR A 96 -14.65 -17.01 -6.01
CA THR A 96 -14.36 -18.40 -5.63
C THR A 96 -13.25 -18.46 -4.59
N ALA A 97 -12.17 -17.72 -4.80
CA ALA A 97 -11.07 -17.63 -3.83
C ALA A 97 -11.54 -17.06 -2.48
N TYR A 98 -12.45 -16.08 -2.48
CA TYR A 98 -13.01 -15.48 -1.26
C TYR A 98 -13.84 -16.46 -0.45
N ILE A 99 -14.66 -17.28 -1.11
CA ILE A 99 -15.45 -18.32 -0.42
C ILE A 99 -14.51 -19.30 0.28
N ILE A 100 -13.49 -19.80 -0.44
CA ILE A 100 -12.48 -20.71 0.13
C ILE A 100 -11.75 -20.02 1.30
N ALA A 101 -11.31 -18.77 1.13
CA ALA A 101 -10.65 -17.99 2.16
C ALA A 101 -11.53 -17.79 3.40
N SER A 102 -12.82 -17.59 3.23
CA SER A 102 -13.79 -17.41 4.32
C SER A 102 -13.92 -18.67 5.16
N PHE A 103 -14.00 -19.86 4.53
CA PHE A 103 -13.99 -21.14 5.24
C PHE A 103 -12.68 -21.41 5.97
N GLN A 104 -11.54 -21.00 5.40
CA GLN A 104 -10.22 -21.15 6.02
C GLN A 104 -9.93 -20.09 7.11
N GLY A 105 -10.79 -19.07 7.24
CA GLY A 105 -10.58 -17.92 8.11
C GLY A 105 -9.70 -16.85 7.47
N ILE A 106 -10.19 -15.61 7.51
CA ILE A 106 -9.51 -14.41 7.00
C ILE A 106 -8.83 -13.70 8.18
N TYR A 107 -7.54 -13.41 8.05
CA TYR A 107 -6.77 -12.75 9.11
C TYR A 107 -7.04 -11.25 9.08
N ARG A 108 -7.70 -10.74 10.11
CA ARG A 108 -8.05 -9.31 10.19
C ARG A 108 -7.77 -8.78 11.59
N TYR A 109 -6.98 -7.71 11.65
CA TYR A 109 -6.54 -7.11 12.91
C TYR A 109 -7.21 -5.76 13.24
N ASP A 110 -8.02 -5.22 12.32
CA ASP A 110 -8.85 -4.04 12.53
C ASP A 110 -10.28 -4.29 12.05
N LYS A 111 -11.30 -3.73 12.72
CA LYS A 111 -12.71 -3.96 12.36
C LYS A 111 -13.11 -3.22 11.08
N LEU A 112 -12.54 -2.03 10.87
CA LEU A 112 -12.92 -1.12 9.80
C LEU A 112 -12.04 -1.37 8.58
N LEU A 113 -10.72 -1.34 8.77
CA LEU A 113 -9.70 -1.39 7.73
C LEU A 113 -9.29 -2.83 7.40
N ASN A 114 -8.94 -3.07 6.14
CA ASN A 114 -8.22 -4.30 5.79
C ASN A 114 -6.73 -4.17 6.23
N ASN A 115 -5.97 -5.27 6.26
CA ASN A 115 -4.61 -5.25 6.80
C ASN A 115 -3.67 -4.34 6.00
N TYR A 116 -3.86 -4.20 4.69
CA TYR A 116 -3.06 -3.26 3.87
C TYR A 116 -3.31 -1.81 4.27
N GLU A 117 -4.58 -1.42 4.41
CA GLU A 117 -4.97 -0.08 4.87
C GLU A 117 -4.54 0.17 6.32
N PHE A 118 -4.70 -0.83 7.19
CA PHE A 118 -4.31 -0.77 8.60
C PHE A 118 -2.79 -0.63 8.75
N ASN A 119 -2.00 -1.30 7.89
CA ASN A 119 -0.57 -1.13 7.84
C ASN A 119 -0.17 0.31 7.49
N LEU A 120 -0.77 0.88 6.44
CA LEU A 120 -0.50 2.28 6.05
C LEU A 120 -0.92 3.26 7.15
N TYR A 121 -2.07 3.04 7.79
CA TYR A 121 -2.51 3.81 8.95
C TYR A 121 -1.48 3.77 10.09
N ASN A 122 -1.03 2.57 10.48
CA ASN A 122 -0.07 2.39 11.56
C ASN A 122 1.31 2.95 11.21
N MET A 123 1.75 2.81 9.96
CA MET A 123 2.99 3.41 9.48
C MET A 123 2.94 4.93 9.65
N LEU A 124 1.89 5.60 9.16
CA LEU A 124 1.76 7.06 9.31
C LEU A 124 1.61 7.48 10.78
N LYS A 125 0.80 6.74 11.55
CA LYS A 125 0.61 6.98 12.98
C LYS A 125 1.94 6.95 13.73
N LYS A 126 2.82 6.02 13.40
CA LYS A 126 4.12 5.83 14.05
C LYS A 126 5.29 6.49 13.31
N SER A 127 5.01 7.25 12.25
CA SER A 127 6.05 7.98 11.54
C SER A 127 6.72 9.03 12.43
N ARG A 128 8.02 9.19 12.26
CA ARG A 128 8.79 10.31 12.82
C ARG A 128 9.43 11.11 11.70
N ASP A 129 9.92 12.31 12.02
CA ASP A 129 10.63 13.15 11.06
C ASP A 129 12.03 12.57 10.78
N PRO A 130 12.28 11.98 9.60
CA PRO A 130 13.54 11.30 9.34
C PRO A 130 14.74 12.27 9.26
N VAL A 131 14.51 13.54 8.96
CA VAL A 131 15.57 14.57 8.93
C VAL A 131 16.06 14.83 10.36
N LYS A 132 15.15 14.88 11.33
CA LYS A 132 15.50 15.09 12.74
C LYS A 132 16.07 13.84 13.40
N GLU A 133 15.48 12.67 13.14
CA GLU A 133 15.87 11.43 13.82
C GLU A 133 17.22 10.90 13.31
N ILE A 134 17.48 10.96 12.00
CA ILE A 134 18.66 10.32 11.39
C ILE A 134 19.42 11.20 10.41
N LYS A 135 19.12 12.51 10.32
CA LYS A 135 19.74 13.42 9.35
C LYS A 135 19.58 12.93 7.90
N ALA A 136 18.42 12.35 7.60
CA ALA A 136 18.10 11.94 6.23
C ALA A 136 18.10 13.14 5.29
N ASP A 137 18.51 12.90 4.05
CA ASP A 137 18.38 13.88 2.97
C ASP A 137 16.90 14.12 2.66
N GLU A 138 16.49 15.39 2.72
CA GLU A 138 15.12 15.85 2.51
C GLU A 138 14.54 15.43 1.16
N SER A 139 15.40 15.34 0.13
CA SER A 139 15.02 14.96 -1.24
C SER A 139 14.55 13.50 -1.35
N TYR A 140 14.83 12.66 -0.35
CA TYR A 140 14.44 11.25 -0.34
C TYR A 140 13.40 10.92 0.74
N VAL A 141 12.78 11.94 1.33
CA VAL A 141 11.70 11.76 2.30
C VAL A 141 10.36 11.74 1.59
N LEU A 142 9.68 10.59 1.64
CA LEU A 142 8.39 10.35 1.01
C LEU A 142 7.52 9.44 1.87
N PHE A 143 6.33 9.91 2.18
CA PHE A 143 5.21 9.04 2.54
C PHE A 143 4.18 9.05 1.40
N GLU A 144 3.64 7.89 1.06
CA GLU A 144 2.61 7.74 0.02
C GLU A 144 1.42 6.96 0.59
N MET A 145 0.21 7.44 0.27
CA MET A 145 -1.03 6.72 0.53
C MET A 145 -1.98 6.84 -0.67
N PRO A 146 -2.48 5.73 -1.24
CA PRO A 146 -3.49 5.77 -2.29
C PRO A 146 -4.74 6.56 -1.83
N TYR A 147 -5.33 7.34 -2.74
CA TYR A 147 -6.44 8.23 -2.38
C TYR A 147 -7.64 7.50 -1.75
N LYS A 148 -8.07 6.36 -2.31
CA LYS A 148 -9.17 5.55 -1.73
C LYS A 148 -8.90 5.12 -0.29
N THR A 149 -7.66 4.70 -0.01
CA THR A 149 -7.22 4.34 1.35
C THR A 149 -7.25 5.57 2.25
N ALA A 150 -6.74 6.70 1.75
CA ALA A 150 -6.72 7.95 2.48
C ALA A 150 -8.12 8.47 2.83
N TYR A 151 -9.06 8.35 1.89
CA TYR A 151 -10.47 8.69 2.09
C TYR A 151 -11.12 7.83 3.18
N ARG A 152 -10.91 6.51 3.15
CA ARG A 152 -11.43 5.58 4.16
C ARG A 152 -10.86 5.82 5.57
N ILE A 153 -9.59 6.21 5.67
CA ILE A 153 -8.94 6.54 6.95
C ILE A 153 -9.36 7.93 7.44
N GLY A 154 -9.52 8.88 6.52
CA GLY A 154 -9.84 10.28 6.81
C GLY A 154 -8.72 11.23 6.39
N ILE A 155 -8.93 11.96 5.29
CA ILE A 155 -7.97 12.88 4.68
C ILE A 155 -7.49 13.94 5.68
N SER A 156 -8.42 14.54 6.44
CA SER A 156 -8.10 15.56 7.45
C SER A 156 -7.15 15.04 8.55
N TRP A 157 -7.32 13.79 8.99
CA TRP A 157 -6.41 13.18 9.97
C TRP A 157 -5.01 12.96 9.36
N ILE A 158 -4.95 12.48 8.12
CA ILE A 158 -3.70 12.28 7.38
C ILE A 158 -2.95 13.61 7.19
N ASN A 159 -3.66 14.65 6.75
CA ASN A 159 -3.14 16.01 6.56
C ASN A 159 -2.45 16.50 7.85
N ARG A 160 -3.16 16.46 8.99
CA ARG A 160 -2.61 16.84 10.30
C ARG A 160 -1.40 15.98 10.68
N ARG A 161 -1.47 14.66 10.46
CA ARG A 161 -0.41 13.76 10.89
C ARG A 161 0.87 13.95 10.09
N LEU A 162 0.78 14.16 8.78
CA LEU A 162 1.92 14.47 7.91
C LEU A 162 2.60 15.78 8.33
N ARG A 163 1.80 16.83 8.60
CA ARG A 163 2.34 18.12 9.08
C ARG A 163 3.02 17.98 10.44
N ALA A 164 2.46 17.19 11.35
CA ALA A 164 3.04 16.93 12.67
C ALA A 164 4.42 16.25 12.63
N ILE A 165 4.75 15.55 11.55
CA ILE A 165 6.08 14.95 11.32
C ILE A 165 6.94 15.79 10.37
N GLY A 166 6.57 17.05 10.13
CA GLY A 166 7.33 17.98 9.31
C GLY A 166 7.28 17.69 7.81
N LEU A 167 6.23 17.02 7.32
CA LEU A 167 5.97 16.81 5.89
C LEU A 167 4.86 17.72 5.40
N ARG A 168 4.98 18.13 4.13
CA ARG A 168 3.97 18.90 3.40
C ARG A 168 3.10 17.94 2.59
N PRO A 169 1.79 17.91 2.84
CA PRO A 169 0.88 17.00 2.16
C PRO A 169 0.41 17.55 0.81
N TYR A 170 0.49 16.71 -0.21
CA TYR A 170 0.03 17.01 -1.57
C TYR A 170 -0.85 15.88 -2.09
N MET A 171 -1.78 16.21 -2.99
CA MET A 171 -2.49 15.25 -3.81
C MET A 171 -1.85 15.23 -5.19
N CYS A 172 -1.38 14.07 -5.63
CA CYS A 172 -0.68 13.91 -6.90
C CYS A 172 -1.31 12.80 -7.76
N ARG A 173 -1.26 12.97 -9.08
CA ARG A 173 -1.57 11.89 -10.02
C ARG A 173 -0.41 10.89 -10.04
N ARG A 174 -0.77 9.61 -9.93
CA ARG A 174 0.17 8.48 -10.00
C ARG A 174 0.21 7.95 -11.43
N LEU A 175 1.40 7.77 -11.99
CA LEU A 175 1.59 7.41 -13.40
C LEU A 175 1.71 5.90 -13.65
N ASP A 176 2.03 5.09 -12.64
CA ASP A 176 2.23 3.63 -12.76
C ASP A 176 0.99 2.77 -12.40
N CYS A 177 -0.21 3.32 -12.62
CA CYS A 177 -1.46 2.75 -12.12
C CYS A 177 -2.08 1.61 -12.96
N LYS A 178 -1.45 1.16 -14.05
CA LYS A 178 -1.99 0.08 -14.90
C LYS A 178 -1.94 -1.31 -14.25
N ASP A 179 -1.04 -1.52 -13.27
CA ASP A 179 -0.76 -2.85 -12.69
C ASP A 179 -0.80 -2.89 -11.14
N SER A 180 -1.28 -1.84 -10.46
CA SER A 180 -1.28 -1.75 -8.99
C SER A 180 -2.65 -1.99 -8.36
N ILE A 181 -2.65 -2.56 -7.15
CA ILE A 181 -3.83 -2.68 -6.30
C ILE A 181 -4.16 -1.28 -5.77
N GLY A 182 -5.20 -0.65 -6.30
CA GLY A 182 -5.58 0.73 -6.00
C GLY A 182 -5.96 1.49 -7.29
N SER A 183 -6.90 2.41 -7.20
CA SER A 183 -7.38 3.17 -8.36
C SER A 183 -6.33 4.18 -8.86
N CYS A 184 -6.42 4.56 -10.13
CA CYS A 184 -5.69 5.69 -10.72
C CYS A 184 -6.14 7.07 -10.21
N GLU A 185 -6.94 7.13 -9.14
CA GLU A 185 -7.54 8.37 -8.61
C GLU A 185 -6.52 9.28 -7.91
N GLY A 186 -5.22 8.97 -8.00
CA GLY A 186 -4.13 9.72 -7.39
C GLY A 186 -3.73 9.18 -6.02
N SER A 187 -2.79 9.86 -5.38
CA SER A 187 -2.26 9.50 -4.07
C SER A 187 -2.00 10.75 -3.26
N ILE A 188 -2.28 10.66 -1.96
CA ILE A 188 -1.82 11.64 -1.00
C ILE A 188 -0.37 11.32 -0.68
N ILE A 189 0.51 12.28 -0.92
CA ILE A 189 1.92 12.17 -0.60
C ILE A 189 2.31 13.18 0.47
N GLY A 190 3.30 12.82 1.29
CA GLY A 190 3.97 13.73 2.20
C GLY A 190 5.44 13.82 1.85
N VAL A 191 5.92 15.03 1.55
CA VAL A 191 7.31 15.32 1.18
C VAL A 191 7.82 16.56 1.90
N LYS A 192 9.14 16.77 1.95
CA LYS A 192 9.72 18.00 2.54
C LYS A 192 9.51 19.22 1.65
N SER A 193 9.68 19.03 0.34
CA SER A 193 9.43 20.01 -0.72
C SER A 193 8.88 19.31 -1.96
N LEU A 194 8.19 20.05 -2.83
CA LEU A 194 7.75 19.50 -4.13
C LEU A 194 8.93 19.06 -5.00
N SER A 195 10.10 19.70 -4.88
CA SER A 195 11.31 19.30 -5.61
C SER A 195 11.83 17.90 -5.24
N ALA A 196 11.43 17.36 -4.08
CA ALA A 196 11.75 15.98 -3.72
C ALA A 196 11.13 14.98 -4.70
N ILE A 197 9.99 15.31 -5.33
CA ILE A 197 9.31 14.41 -6.28
C ILE A 197 10.20 14.13 -7.49
N ASP A 198 10.88 15.14 -8.02
CA ASP A 198 11.79 14.99 -9.15
C ASP A 198 12.98 14.10 -8.76
N ALA A 199 13.60 14.36 -7.61
CA ALA A 199 14.69 13.53 -7.10
C ALA A 199 14.28 12.07 -6.88
N ILE A 200 13.05 11.83 -6.40
CA ILE A 200 12.50 10.49 -6.20
C ILE A 200 12.24 9.79 -7.54
N ASN A 201 11.60 10.47 -8.50
CA ASN A 201 11.34 9.94 -9.83
C ASN A 201 12.66 9.53 -10.52
N ASP A 202 13.68 10.39 -10.45
CA ASP A 202 15.02 10.15 -10.99
C ASP A 202 15.70 8.97 -10.31
N TYR A 203 15.68 8.93 -8.97
CA TYR A 203 16.29 7.86 -8.19
C TYR A 203 15.66 6.50 -8.48
N LEU A 204 14.33 6.45 -8.50
CA LEU A 204 13.57 5.24 -8.80
C LEU A 204 13.68 4.85 -10.27
N ARG A 205 14.11 5.75 -11.17
CA ARG A 205 14.05 5.61 -12.64
C ARG A 205 12.66 5.25 -13.13
N PHE A 206 11.65 5.75 -12.42
CA PHE A 206 10.24 5.55 -12.68
C PHE A 206 9.56 6.86 -12.34
N ASN A 207 8.83 7.42 -13.30
CA ASN A 207 7.91 8.52 -13.05
C ASN A 207 6.77 7.97 -12.21
N LEU A 208 6.91 8.00 -10.89
CA LEU A 208 5.92 7.47 -9.95
C LEU A 208 4.74 8.45 -9.88
N PHE A 209 5.06 9.74 -9.77
CA PHE A 209 4.10 10.84 -9.76
C PHE A 209 4.38 11.81 -10.89
N GLU A 210 3.33 12.46 -11.37
CA GLU A 210 3.44 13.60 -12.28
C GLU A 210 3.58 14.90 -11.47
N PRO A 211 4.76 15.56 -11.45
CA PRO A 211 5.00 16.71 -10.56
C PRO A 211 4.01 17.86 -10.79
N SER A 212 3.66 18.14 -12.04
CA SER A 212 2.71 19.20 -12.42
C SER A 212 1.27 18.95 -11.95
N SER A 213 0.95 17.72 -11.56
CA SER A 213 -0.38 17.36 -11.04
C SER A 213 -0.51 17.58 -9.52
N CYS A 214 0.62 17.80 -8.83
CA CYS A 214 0.67 17.84 -7.38
C CYS A 214 0.12 19.15 -6.83
N LYS A 215 -1.01 19.08 -6.12
CA LYS A 215 -1.64 20.24 -5.47
C LYS A 215 -1.59 20.13 -3.95
N PRO A 216 -1.37 21.23 -3.21
CA PRO A 216 -1.49 21.23 -1.76
C PRO A 216 -2.83 20.63 -1.32
N LEU A 217 -2.80 19.75 -0.33
CA LEU A 217 -4.01 19.02 0.08
C LEU A 217 -5.12 19.95 0.61
N GLU A 218 -4.74 21.10 1.18
CA GLU A 218 -5.67 22.14 1.68
C GLU A 218 -6.56 22.71 0.56
N GLU A 219 -6.01 22.87 -0.65
CA GLU A 219 -6.77 23.36 -1.80
C GLU A 219 -7.82 22.32 -2.24
N VAL A 220 -7.48 21.04 -2.15
CA VAL A 220 -8.35 19.92 -2.57
C VAL A 220 -9.51 19.69 -1.58
N GLU A 221 -9.25 19.83 -0.28
CA GLU A 221 -10.30 19.77 0.76
C GLU A 221 -11.31 20.93 0.63
N ALA A 222 -10.86 22.12 0.19
CA ALA A 222 -11.73 23.27 -0.03
C ALA A 222 -12.68 23.08 -1.25
N TYR A 223 -12.22 22.44 -2.33
CA TYR A 223 -13.06 22.17 -3.50
C TYR A 223 -14.15 21.12 -3.26
N SER A 224 -13.89 20.15 -2.38
CA SER A 224 -14.83 19.05 -2.11
C SER A 224 -15.98 19.45 -1.18
N LEU A 225 -15.79 20.48 -0.35
CA LEU A 225 -16.85 21.08 0.48
C LEU A 225 -17.76 22.04 -0.29
N ASN A 226 -17.29 22.61 -1.40
CA ASN A 226 -18.06 23.54 -2.22
C ASN A 226 -18.84 22.86 -3.36
N ALA A 227 -18.68 21.56 -3.54
CA ALA A 227 -19.32 20.76 -4.59
C ALA A 227 -20.42 19.80 -4.06
N SER A 228 -20.72 19.88 -2.76
CA SER A 228 -21.77 19.14 -2.04
C SER A 228 -22.87 20.09 -1.59
#